data_AF-A0AAD6KH67-F1
#
_entry.id   AF-A0AAD6KH67-F1
#
_cell.length_a   1.000
_cell.length_b   1.000
_cell.length_c   1.000
_cell.angle_alpha   90.00
_cell.angle_beta   90.00
_cell.angle_gamma   90.00
#
_symmetry.space_group_name_H-M   'P 1'
#
loop_
_entity.id
_entity.type
_entity.pdbx_description
1 polymer ?
#
loop_
_entity_poly.entity_id
_entity_poly.type
_entity_poly.pdbx_seq_one_letter_code
_entity_poly.pdbx_strand_id
1 'polypeptide(L)'
;MIKASNPPAMPMQLGSDDIFDTSRNLQNSINATSVPSKYQVRTPPPPPPPPPPRLPLSEHRGYWVLVVSLKVEMGRIPVFLMGLVVIWAALAEAEYMIYKDAGKPLNSRIKDLVSRMTLEEKIGQMTQIERGVASAEVIKDYFIGSVLSGGGSVPSKQASAETWINMVNGFQKGALSTRLGIPMIYGIDAVHGHNNVYKATIFPHNVGLGATRDPELVKRIGAATALEVRATGIPYVFRTLYCGLSRSKMGSVLRKLQ
;
A
#
# COMPACT_ATOMS: atom_id res chain seq x y z
N MET A 1 26.46 42.55 40.83
CA MET A 1 25.32 42.27 41.72
C MET A 1 24.11 43.00 41.16
N ILE A 2 23.05 42.29 40.77
CA ILE A 2 21.64 42.66 40.97
C ILE A 2 20.81 41.40 40.60
N LYS A 3 19.86 41.10 41.50
CA LYS A 3 19.06 39.88 41.61
C LYS A 3 17.95 39.79 40.56
N ALA A 4 17.53 38.55 40.33
CA ALA A 4 16.33 38.13 39.62
C ALA A 4 15.02 38.69 40.23
N SER A 5 14.04 38.95 39.35
CA SER A 5 12.61 38.97 39.68
C SER A 5 11.82 38.50 38.44
N ASN A 6 11.18 37.32 38.56
CA ASN A 6 10.18 36.83 37.60
C ASN A 6 8.85 37.57 37.80
N PRO A 7 8.13 37.96 36.73
CA PRO A 7 6.71 38.31 36.82
C PRO A 7 5.80 37.05 36.79
N PRO A 8 4.55 37.16 37.29
CA PRO A 8 3.74 36.03 37.74
C PRO A 8 3.02 35.27 36.61
N ALA A 9 2.74 33.99 36.86
CA ALA A 9 1.89 33.15 36.03
C ALA A 9 0.43 33.67 36.04
N MET A 10 -0.13 33.93 34.85
CA MET A 10 -1.57 34.10 34.65
C MET A 10 -2.23 32.74 34.37
N PRO A 11 -3.37 32.42 35.00
CA PRO A 11 -4.14 31.24 34.65
C PRO A 11 -4.97 31.51 33.38
N MET A 12 -4.70 30.79 32.29
CA MET A 12 -5.60 30.74 31.14
C MET A 12 -6.69 29.71 31.45
N GLN A 13 -7.80 30.16 32.02
CA GLN A 13 -9.05 29.38 32.08
C GLN A 13 -9.59 29.23 30.66
N LEU A 14 -9.39 28.07 30.04
CA LEU A 14 -10.17 27.64 28.88
C LEU A 14 -11.52 27.16 29.41
N GLY A 15 -12.58 27.92 29.13
CA GLY A 15 -13.95 27.56 29.44
C GLY A 15 -14.35 26.27 28.69
N SER A 16 -15.02 25.37 29.41
CA SER A 16 -15.54 24.09 28.91
C SER A 16 -16.72 24.21 27.93
N ASP A 17 -17.13 25.43 27.59
CA ASP A 17 -18.42 25.70 26.95
C ASP A 17 -18.31 25.86 25.41
N ASP A 18 -17.09 26.04 24.86
CA ASP A 18 -16.88 26.18 23.40
C ASP A 18 -16.78 24.84 22.64
N ILE A 19 -16.70 23.70 23.34
CA ILE A 19 -16.60 22.38 22.70
C ILE A 19 -17.99 21.83 22.32
N PHE A 20 -19.06 22.29 22.98
CA PHE A 20 -20.42 21.78 22.76
C PHE A 20 -21.19 22.50 21.63
N ASP A 21 -20.76 23.68 21.18
CA ASP A 21 -21.50 24.45 20.17
C ASP A 21 -21.14 24.06 18.72
N THR A 22 -19.95 23.49 18.51
CA THR A 22 -19.53 22.95 17.20
C THR A 22 -20.23 21.65 16.82
N SER A 23 -20.70 20.86 17.79
CA SER A 23 -21.41 19.60 17.55
C SER A 23 -22.87 19.82 17.12
N ARG A 24 -23.50 20.89 17.64
CA ARG A 24 -24.90 21.21 17.34
C ARG A 24 -25.10 21.75 15.92
N ASN A 25 -24.11 22.46 15.38
CA ASN A 25 -24.13 22.98 14.00
C ASN A 25 -23.84 21.91 12.94
N LEU A 26 -23.10 20.85 13.28
CA LEU A 26 -22.89 19.70 12.39
C LEU A 26 -24.13 18.80 12.31
N GLN A 27 -24.83 18.58 13.42
CA GLN A 27 -26.06 17.77 13.43
C GLN A 27 -27.21 18.41 12.63
N ASN A 28 -27.34 19.74 12.68
CA ASN A 28 -28.36 20.48 11.91
C ASN A 28 -28.04 20.54 10.40
N SER A 29 -26.77 20.41 10.00
CA SER A 29 -26.36 20.33 8.60
C SER A 29 -26.62 18.95 7.98
N ILE A 30 -26.71 17.89 8.79
CA ILE A 30 -26.90 16.51 8.30
C ILE A 30 -28.40 16.22 8.04
N ASN A 31 -29.30 16.89 8.75
CA ASN A 31 -30.76 16.67 8.63
C ASN A 31 -31.46 17.50 7.54
N ALA A 32 -30.74 18.32 6.76
CA ALA A 32 -31.32 19.28 5.81
C ALA A 32 -31.14 18.94 4.31
N THR A 33 -30.77 17.71 3.97
CA THR A 33 -30.69 17.26 2.56
C THR A 33 -31.72 16.17 2.26
N SER A 34 -32.98 16.57 2.11
CA SER A 34 -33.95 15.83 1.30
C SER A 34 -33.62 16.08 -0.18
N VAL A 35 -33.09 15.06 -0.84
CA VAL A 35 -32.75 15.13 -2.27
C VAL A 35 -34.05 15.21 -3.08
N PRO A 36 -34.21 16.18 -4.00
CA PRO A 36 -35.41 16.28 -4.82
C PRO A 36 -35.58 15.06 -5.75
N SER A 37 -36.81 14.53 -5.79
CA SER A 37 -37.26 13.30 -6.49
C SER A 37 -36.96 13.20 -8.00
N LYS A 38 -36.28 14.18 -8.63
CA LYS A 38 -36.03 14.22 -10.08
C LYS A 38 -34.68 13.66 -10.51
N TYR A 39 -33.82 13.23 -9.58
CA TYR A 39 -32.50 12.65 -9.88
C TYR A 39 -32.28 11.26 -9.25
N GLN A 40 -33.32 10.44 -9.15
CA GLN A 40 -33.12 9.00 -8.96
C GLN A 40 -32.76 8.38 -10.31
N VAL A 41 -31.47 8.07 -10.49
CA VAL A 41 -31.00 7.22 -11.59
C VAL A 41 -31.61 5.83 -11.37
N ARG A 42 -32.59 5.46 -12.19
CA ARG A 42 -33.08 4.07 -12.24
C ARG A 42 -31.92 3.19 -12.68
N THR A 43 -31.39 2.37 -11.78
CA THR A 43 -30.47 1.31 -12.16
C THR A 43 -31.24 0.32 -13.04
N PRO A 44 -30.74 -0.04 -14.24
CA PRO A 44 -31.37 -1.10 -15.01
C PRO A 44 -31.29 -2.41 -14.21
N PRO A 45 -32.31 -3.30 -14.32
CA PRO A 45 -32.26 -4.59 -13.63
C PRO A 45 -31.03 -5.38 -14.09
N PRO A 46 -30.44 -6.20 -13.20
CA PRO A 46 -29.27 -7.01 -13.55
C PRO A 46 -29.60 -7.94 -14.73
N PRO A 47 -28.65 -8.19 -15.65
CA PRO A 47 -28.87 -9.12 -16.74
C PRO A 47 -29.15 -10.52 -16.19
N PRO A 48 -30.03 -11.31 -16.84
CA PRO A 48 -30.30 -12.66 -16.42
C PRO A 48 -29.03 -13.51 -16.43
N PRO A 49 -28.90 -14.51 -15.53
CA PRO A 49 -27.73 -15.38 -15.49
C PRO A 49 -27.56 -16.09 -16.84
N PRO A 50 -26.32 -16.34 -17.28
CA PRO A 50 -26.06 -17.05 -18.52
C PRO A 50 -26.70 -18.45 -18.46
N PRO A 51 -27.27 -18.95 -19.56
CA PRO A 51 -27.83 -20.29 -19.59
C PRO A 51 -26.74 -21.32 -19.29
N PRO A 52 -27.09 -22.45 -18.63
CA PRO A 52 -26.13 -23.50 -18.36
C PRO A 52 -25.49 -24.01 -19.66
N PRO A 53 -24.23 -24.47 -19.62
CA PRO A 53 -23.56 -25.00 -20.80
C PRO A 53 -24.42 -26.11 -21.40
N ARG A 54 -24.80 -25.97 -22.68
CA ARG A 54 -25.44 -27.07 -23.42
C ARG A 54 -24.38 -28.17 -23.55
N LEU A 55 -24.58 -29.28 -22.83
CA LEU A 55 -23.87 -30.51 -23.10
C LEU A 55 -24.10 -30.86 -24.58
N PRO A 56 -23.05 -31.11 -25.39
CA PRO A 56 -23.23 -31.59 -26.74
C PRO A 56 -23.94 -32.95 -26.66
N LEU A 57 -25.10 -33.03 -27.32
CA LEU A 57 -25.73 -34.31 -27.65
C LEU A 57 -24.72 -35.16 -28.43
N SER A 58 -24.65 -36.42 -28.03
CA SER A 58 -23.82 -37.48 -28.58
C SER A 58 -23.86 -37.54 -30.11
N GLU A 59 -22.77 -37.12 -30.77
CA GLU A 59 -22.43 -37.66 -32.08
C GLU A 59 -21.56 -38.90 -31.87
N HIS A 60 -22.16 -40.07 -32.09
CA HIS A 60 -21.45 -41.33 -32.28
C HIS A 60 -20.57 -41.24 -33.54
N ARG A 61 -19.36 -40.70 -33.42
CA ARG A 61 -18.27 -41.01 -34.35
C ARG A 61 -17.46 -42.16 -33.78
N GLY A 62 -17.67 -43.34 -34.36
CA GLY A 62 -16.91 -44.54 -34.06
C GLY A 62 -15.43 -44.32 -34.30
N TYR A 63 -14.68 -44.15 -33.22
CA TYR A 63 -13.27 -44.45 -33.21
C TYR A 63 -13.17 -45.97 -33.07
N TRP A 64 -12.76 -46.61 -34.15
CA TRP A 64 -12.19 -47.95 -34.11
C TRP A 64 -10.95 -47.89 -33.23
N VAL A 65 -11.14 -48.05 -31.91
CA VAL A 65 -10.05 -48.42 -31.02
C VAL A 65 -9.70 -49.84 -31.43
N LEU A 66 -8.67 -49.97 -32.26
CA LEU A 66 -7.87 -51.18 -32.33
C LEU A 66 -7.40 -51.43 -30.90
N VAL A 67 -8.16 -52.27 -30.18
CA VAL A 67 -7.74 -52.86 -28.93
C VAL A 67 -6.58 -53.78 -29.30
N VAL A 68 -5.37 -53.20 -29.37
CA VAL A 68 -4.15 -53.98 -29.24
C VAL A 68 -4.22 -54.55 -27.83
N SER A 69 -4.65 -55.81 -27.72
CA SER A 69 -4.51 -56.60 -26.52
C SER A 69 -3.02 -56.76 -26.22
N LEU A 70 -2.43 -55.74 -25.60
CA LEU A 70 -1.24 -55.90 -24.79
C LEU A 70 -1.64 -56.80 -23.63
N LYS A 71 -1.36 -58.10 -23.79
CA LYS A 71 -1.21 -59.03 -22.67
C LYS A 71 -0.05 -58.48 -21.83
N VAL A 72 -0.37 -57.59 -20.90
CA VAL A 72 0.54 -57.28 -19.81
C VAL A 72 0.50 -58.51 -18.92
N GLU A 73 1.43 -59.44 -19.15
CA GLU A 73 1.69 -60.48 -18.16
C GLU A 73 2.01 -59.78 -16.84
N MET A 74 1.34 -60.19 -15.76
CA MET A 74 1.61 -59.74 -14.39
C MET A 74 2.95 -60.30 -13.89
N GLY A 75 4.03 -60.02 -14.62
CA GLY A 75 5.40 -60.18 -14.16
C GLY A 75 5.76 -58.94 -13.34
N ARG A 76 5.75 -59.09 -12.01
CA ARG A 76 6.39 -58.24 -10.98
C ARG A 76 6.88 -56.89 -11.53
N ILE A 77 6.01 -55.88 -11.55
CA ILE A 77 6.42 -54.49 -11.83
C ILE A 77 7.53 -54.18 -10.81
N PRO A 78 8.77 -53.92 -11.24
CA PRO A 78 9.85 -53.62 -10.30
C PRO A 78 9.45 -52.36 -9.54
N VAL A 79 9.52 -52.43 -8.20
CA VAL A 79 9.14 -51.35 -7.27
C VAL A 79 9.76 -49.99 -7.67
N PHE A 80 10.88 -50.00 -8.40
CA PHE A 80 11.53 -48.85 -9.02
C PHE A 80 10.65 -48.07 -10.02
N LEU A 81 9.85 -48.73 -10.87
CA LEU A 81 9.00 -48.05 -11.86
C LEU A 81 7.80 -47.37 -11.18
N MET A 82 7.25 -47.98 -10.14
CA MET A 82 6.19 -47.38 -9.32
C MET A 82 6.74 -46.21 -8.49
N GLY A 83 7.97 -46.33 -7.97
CA GLY A 83 8.69 -45.23 -7.34
C GLY A 83 8.95 -44.05 -8.27
N LEU A 84 9.30 -44.29 -9.53
CA LEU A 84 9.51 -43.24 -10.53
C LEU A 84 8.23 -42.46 -10.87
N VAL A 85 7.08 -43.13 -10.93
CA VAL A 85 5.78 -42.47 -11.16
C VAL A 85 5.36 -41.64 -9.94
N VAL A 86 5.61 -42.13 -8.72
CA VAL A 86 5.35 -41.39 -7.48
C VAL A 86 6.28 -40.17 -7.35
N ILE A 87 7.55 -40.30 -7.77
CA ILE A 87 8.51 -39.18 -7.80
C ILE A 87 8.11 -38.15 -8.88
N TRP A 88 7.64 -38.60 -10.06
CA TRP A 88 7.12 -37.70 -11.10
C TRP A 88 5.84 -36.97 -10.66
N ALA A 89 4.93 -37.65 -9.95
CA ALA A 89 3.74 -37.03 -9.38
C ALA A 89 4.09 -36.03 -8.27
N ALA A 90 5.09 -36.33 -7.44
CA ALA A 90 5.56 -35.43 -6.38
C ALA A 90 6.30 -34.19 -6.91
N LEU A 91 6.92 -34.27 -8.10
CA LEU A 91 7.60 -33.14 -8.75
C LEU A 91 6.64 -32.22 -9.53
N ALA A 92 5.41 -32.65 -9.80
CA ALA A 92 4.46 -31.94 -10.67
C ALA A 92 3.71 -30.76 -10.01
N GLU A 93 3.84 -30.56 -8.69
CA GLU A 93 3.03 -29.55 -7.95
C GLU A 93 3.71 -28.19 -7.73
N ALA A 94 4.80 -27.87 -8.42
CA ALA A 94 5.23 -26.48 -8.46
C ALA A 94 4.38 -25.71 -9.49
N GLU A 95 3.20 -25.23 -9.09
CA GLU A 95 2.40 -24.33 -9.92
C GLU A 95 3.28 -23.15 -10.39
N TYR A 96 3.47 -23.04 -11.70
CA TYR A 96 4.21 -21.93 -12.29
C TYR A 96 3.41 -20.63 -12.13
N MET A 97 3.95 -19.71 -11.31
CA MET A 97 3.33 -18.44 -10.97
C MET A 97 3.82 -17.33 -11.91
N ILE A 98 2.99 -16.91 -12.87
CA ILE A 98 3.34 -15.87 -13.86
C ILE A 98 3.71 -14.56 -13.16
N TYR A 99 3.04 -14.18 -12.07
CA TYR A 99 3.32 -12.93 -11.36
C TYR A 99 4.73 -12.84 -10.77
N LYS A 100 5.38 -13.97 -10.49
CA LYS A 100 6.76 -14.03 -9.99
C LYS A 100 7.81 -13.92 -11.10
N ASP A 101 7.43 -14.13 -12.36
CA ASP A 101 8.34 -14.04 -13.50
C ASP A 101 8.55 -12.58 -13.92
N ALA A 102 9.77 -12.08 -13.68
CA ALA A 102 10.16 -10.71 -14.03
C ALA A 102 10.24 -10.47 -15.55
N GLY A 103 10.36 -11.52 -16.38
CA GLY A 103 10.41 -11.43 -17.84
C GLY A 103 9.04 -11.28 -18.49
N LYS A 104 7.94 -11.45 -17.75
CA LYS A 104 6.58 -11.33 -18.27
C LYS A 104 6.09 -9.89 -18.26
N PRO A 105 5.21 -9.49 -19.21
CA PRO A 105 4.62 -8.16 -19.23
C PRO A 105 3.92 -7.83 -17.89
N LEU A 106 4.07 -6.58 -17.42
CA LEU A 106 3.51 -6.12 -16.15
C LEU A 106 2.01 -6.42 -16.03
N ASN A 107 1.22 -6.11 -17.06
CA ASN A 107 -0.22 -6.35 -17.05
C ASN A 107 -0.58 -7.83 -16.91
N SER A 108 0.22 -8.74 -17.46
CA SER A 108 0.01 -10.18 -17.31
C SER A 108 0.30 -10.62 -15.88
N ARG A 109 1.36 -10.09 -15.28
CA ARG A 109 1.71 -10.34 -13.86
C ARG A 109 0.64 -9.83 -12.91
N ILE A 110 0.10 -8.63 -13.16
CA ILE A 110 -0.98 -8.05 -12.36
C ILE A 110 -2.24 -8.90 -12.47
N LYS A 111 -2.67 -9.27 -13.69
CA LYS A 111 -3.87 -10.09 -13.90
C LYS A 111 -3.75 -11.46 -13.21
N ASP A 112 -2.61 -12.12 -13.37
CA ASP A 112 -2.35 -13.40 -12.70
C ASP A 112 -2.39 -13.25 -11.18
N LEU A 113 -1.69 -12.26 -10.61
CA LEU A 113 -1.70 -12.00 -9.16
C LEU A 113 -3.12 -11.74 -8.63
N VAL A 114 -3.84 -10.79 -9.23
CA VAL A 114 -5.19 -10.40 -8.77
C VAL A 114 -6.19 -11.54 -8.88
N SER A 115 -6.04 -12.42 -9.88
CA SER A 115 -6.88 -13.61 -10.04
C SER A 115 -6.68 -14.64 -8.93
N ARG A 116 -5.47 -14.69 -8.35
CA ARG A 116 -5.11 -15.59 -7.25
C ARG A 116 -5.43 -15.04 -5.87
N MET A 117 -5.80 -13.76 -5.75
CA MET A 117 -6.04 -13.11 -4.47
C MET A 117 -7.45 -13.38 -3.92
N THR A 118 -7.53 -13.66 -2.62
CA THR A 118 -8.79 -13.67 -1.87
C THR A 118 -9.32 -12.24 -1.68
N LEU A 119 -10.53 -12.10 -1.15
CA LEU A 119 -11.10 -10.78 -0.87
C LEU A 119 -10.31 -10.07 0.25
N GLU A 120 -9.90 -10.82 1.27
CA GLU A 120 -9.11 -10.33 2.41
C GLU A 120 -7.75 -9.81 1.92
N GLU A 121 -7.08 -10.54 1.04
CA GLU A 121 -5.81 -10.10 0.45
C GLU A 121 -5.98 -8.82 -0.39
N LYS A 122 -7.10 -8.67 -1.12
CA LYS A 122 -7.40 -7.45 -1.88
C LYS A 122 -7.63 -6.25 -0.96
N ILE A 123 -8.39 -6.44 0.11
CA ILE A 123 -8.63 -5.41 1.13
C ILE A 123 -7.32 -5.03 1.83
N GLY A 124 -6.50 -6.02 2.18
CA GLY A 124 -5.18 -5.81 2.77
C GLY A 124 -4.29 -4.95 1.89
N GLN A 125 -4.27 -5.19 0.58
CA GLN A 125 -3.51 -4.36 -0.38
C GLN A 125 -4.00 -2.91 -0.47
N MET A 126 -5.27 -2.65 -0.20
CA MET A 126 -5.85 -1.30 -0.15
C MET A 126 -5.66 -0.61 1.21
N THR A 127 -5.04 -1.29 2.18
CA THR A 127 -4.87 -0.80 3.55
C THR A 127 -3.46 -0.29 3.76
N GLN A 128 -3.36 0.96 4.24
CA GLN A 128 -2.13 1.58 4.68
C GLN A 128 -2.20 1.85 6.19
N ILE A 129 -1.21 1.37 6.96
CA ILE A 129 -1.17 1.53 8.42
C ILE A 129 0.04 2.37 8.86
N GLU A 130 -0.06 2.94 10.05
CA GLU A 130 1.05 3.67 10.67
C GLU A 130 2.04 2.68 11.35
N ARG A 131 3.34 2.96 11.28
CA ARG A 131 4.38 2.03 11.77
C ARG A 131 4.32 1.72 13.27
N GLY A 132 3.65 2.53 14.09
CA GLY A 132 3.49 2.36 15.53
C GLY A 132 2.53 1.24 15.90
N VAL A 133 1.60 0.90 15.00
CA VAL A 133 0.69 -0.25 15.13
C VAL A 133 1.12 -1.44 14.25
N ALA A 134 2.19 -1.29 13.47
CA ALA A 134 2.68 -2.31 12.57
C ALA A 134 3.61 -3.29 13.30
N SER A 135 3.43 -4.58 13.03
CA SER A 135 4.38 -5.65 13.34
C SER A 135 4.46 -6.61 12.14
N ALA A 136 5.47 -7.49 12.12
CA ALA A 136 5.59 -8.47 11.04
C ALA A 136 4.38 -9.42 11.01
N GLU A 137 3.84 -9.74 12.18
CA GLU A 137 2.66 -10.58 12.39
C GLU A 137 1.40 -9.86 11.87
N VAL A 138 1.17 -8.61 12.27
CA VAL A 138 0.02 -7.82 11.79
C VAL A 138 0.04 -7.70 10.26
N ILE A 139 1.21 -7.43 9.68
CA ILE A 139 1.35 -7.32 8.22
C ILE A 139 1.02 -8.65 7.54
N LYS A 140 1.47 -9.76 8.12
CA LYS A 140 1.24 -11.10 7.60
C LYS A 140 -0.24 -11.50 7.70
N ASP A 141 -0.84 -11.33 8.87
CA ASP A 141 -2.19 -11.84 9.19
C ASP A 141 -3.27 -11.04 8.45
N TYR A 142 -3.05 -9.74 8.23
CA TYR A 142 -4.00 -8.86 7.56
C TYR A 142 -3.60 -8.49 6.11
N PHE A 143 -2.55 -9.14 5.56
CA PHE A 143 -2.08 -8.93 4.19
C PHE A 143 -1.82 -7.46 3.81
N ILE A 144 -1.31 -6.69 4.76
CA ILE A 144 -1.17 -5.23 4.66
C ILE A 144 -0.31 -4.84 3.45
N GLY A 145 -0.86 -4.01 2.58
CA GLY A 145 -0.20 -3.54 1.36
C GLY A 145 0.77 -2.39 1.58
N SER A 146 0.55 -1.57 2.60
CA SER A 146 1.40 -0.41 2.85
C SER A 146 1.56 -0.04 4.32
N VAL A 147 2.73 0.49 4.66
CA VAL A 147 3.04 1.10 5.97
C VAL A 147 3.56 2.51 5.74
N LEU A 148 3.29 3.44 6.66
CA LEU A 148 3.91 4.76 6.64
C LEU A 148 4.55 5.15 7.98
N SER A 149 5.50 6.08 7.89
CA SER A 149 5.94 6.92 8.99
C SER A 149 5.32 8.31 8.84
N GLY A 150 4.41 8.67 9.73
CA GLY A 150 3.92 10.05 9.85
C GLY A 150 4.99 11.00 10.41
N GLY A 151 4.68 12.30 10.48
CA GLY A 151 5.58 13.31 11.03
C GLY A 151 6.06 12.96 12.45
N GLY A 152 7.39 12.82 12.63
CA GLY A 152 8.00 12.46 13.91
C GLY A 152 7.93 10.97 14.28
N SER A 153 7.29 10.13 13.46
CA SER A 153 7.25 8.68 13.68
C SER A 153 8.56 8.02 13.20
N VAL A 154 9.52 7.95 14.11
CA VAL A 154 10.87 7.43 13.89
C VAL A 154 11.11 6.13 14.68
N PRO A 155 12.01 5.23 14.26
CA PRO A 155 12.28 4.00 15.01
C PRO A 155 12.90 4.26 16.38
N SER A 156 13.76 5.26 16.49
CA SER A 156 14.38 5.70 17.74
C SER A 156 14.86 7.16 17.62
N LYS A 157 15.16 7.80 18.78
CA LYS A 157 15.79 9.13 18.78
C LYS A 157 17.14 9.04 18.06
N GLN A 158 17.37 9.95 17.10
CA GLN A 158 18.61 10.02 16.32
C GLN A 158 18.96 8.71 15.59
N ALA A 159 17.96 7.97 15.12
CA ALA A 159 18.14 6.72 14.40
C ALA A 159 19.08 6.85 13.19
N SER A 160 19.98 5.88 13.03
CA SER A 160 20.85 5.78 11.86
C SER A 160 20.07 5.26 10.65
N ALA A 161 20.62 5.46 9.44
CA ALA A 161 20.04 4.89 8.21
C ALA A 161 19.90 3.35 8.30
N GLU A 162 20.85 2.67 8.95
CA GLU A 162 20.79 1.23 9.18
C GLU A 162 19.60 0.83 10.08
N THR A 163 19.32 1.61 11.14
CA THR A 163 18.15 1.36 11.99
C THR A 163 16.85 1.44 11.19
N TRP A 164 16.74 2.39 10.26
CA TRP A 164 15.60 2.49 9.35
C TRP A 164 15.50 1.29 8.42
N ILE A 165 16.61 0.91 7.77
CA ILE A 165 16.67 -0.26 6.88
C ILE A 165 16.23 -1.52 7.63
N ASN A 166 16.74 -1.75 8.84
CA ASN A 166 16.42 -2.91 9.65
C ASN A 166 14.93 -2.96 10.02
N MET A 167 14.35 -1.82 10.38
CA MET A 167 12.90 -1.71 10.64
C MET A 167 12.08 -2.05 9.38
N VAL A 168 12.38 -1.41 8.24
CA VAL A 168 11.64 -1.62 6.98
C VAL A 168 11.77 -3.07 6.52
N ASN A 169 12.97 -3.66 6.61
CA ASN A 169 13.21 -5.06 6.29
C ASN A 169 12.46 -6.02 7.23
N GLY A 170 12.33 -5.69 8.51
CA GLY A 170 11.53 -6.46 9.47
C GLY A 170 10.07 -6.56 9.05
N PHE A 171 9.46 -5.43 8.69
CA PHE A 171 8.10 -5.40 8.15
C PHE A 171 7.98 -6.12 6.80
N GLN A 172 8.96 -5.94 5.92
CA GLN A 172 8.99 -6.59 4.61
C GLN A 172 9.04 -8.12 4.72
N LYS A 173 9.78 -8.67 5.70
CA LYS A 173 9.79 -10.12 5.98
C LYS A 173 8.41 -10.65 6.33
N GLY A 174 7.61 -9.88 7.09
CA GLY A 174 6.21 -10.21 7.37
C GLY A 174 5.39 -10.34 6.08
N ALA A 175 5.44 -9.30 5.22
CA ALA A 175 4.72 -9.28 3.94
C ALA A 175 5.13 -10.44 3.00
N LEU A 176 6.43 -10.71 2.89
CA LEU A 176 6.97 -11.80 2.04
C LEU A 176 6.65 -13.21 2.57
N SER A 177 6.33 -13.35 3.86
CA SER A 177 5.96 -14.63 4.47
C SER A 177 4.50 -15.04 4.25
N THR A 178 3.69 -14.17 3.63
CA THR A 178 2.31 -14.47 3.25
C THR A 178 2.24 -15.50 2.12
N ARG A 179 1.05 -16.07 1.91
CA ARG A 179 0.80 -17.09 0.87
C ARG A 179 1.26 -16.67 -0.53
N LEU A 180 0.99 -15.42 -0.92
CA LEU A 180 1.38 -14.87 -2.22
C LEU A 180 2.71 -14.10 -2.18
N GLY A 181 3.26 -13.82 -0.99
CA GLY A 181 4.53 -13.11 -0.82
C GLY A 181 4.54 -11.74 -1.50
N ILE A 182 3.43 -10.99 -1.43
CA ILE A 182 3.32 -9.66 -2.04
C ILE A 182 4.15 -8.68 -1.18
N PRO A 183 5.13 -7.96 -1.75
CA PRO A 183 5.91 -6.98 -1.00
C PRO A 183 5.04 -5.80 -0.58
N MET A 184 5.23 -5.28 0.64
CA MET A 184 4.58 -4.03 1.06
C MET A 184 5.33 -2.82 0.51
N ILE A 185 4.63 -1.69 0.38
CA ILE A 185 5.23 -0.40 0.06
C ILE A 185 5.29 0.49 1.31
N TYR A 186 6.48 0.99 1.63
CA TYR A 186 6.70 1.87 2.77
C TYR A 186 6.71 3.34 2.34
N GLY A 187 5.87 4.18 2.94
CA GLY A 187 5.72 5.61 2.67
C GLY A 187 6.33 6.49 3.76
N ILE A 188 6.84 7.66 3.39
CA ILE A 188 7.24 8.69 4.35
C ILE A 188 7.03 10.10 3.80
N ASP A 189 6.74 11.04 4.71
CA ASP A 189 6.72 12.48 4.43
C ASP A 189 8.15 13.04 4.32
N ALA A 190 8.73 13.01 3.12
CA ALA A 190 10.01 13.66 2.79
C ALA A 190 9.77 14.96 1.99
N VAL A 191 9.11 15.94 2.60
CA VAL A 191 8.54 17.11 1.91
C VAL A 191 9.56 18.21 1.61
N HIS A 192 10.69 18.22 2.30
CA HIS A 192 11.77 19.20 2.10
C HIS A 192 13.15 18.57 2.37
N GLY A 193 13.37 17.40 1.76
CA GLY A 193 14.46 16.48 2.11
C GLY A 193 13.92 15.32 2.93
N HIS A 194 14.78 14.40 3.37
CA HIS A 194 14.37 13.28 4.22
C HIS A 194 14.17 13.70 5.68
N ASN A 195 13.24 14.62 5.89
CA ASN A 195 13.14 15.47 7.09
C ASN A 195 12.88 14.73 8.42
N ASN A 196 12.40 13.48 8.37
CA ASN A 196 12.24 12.66 9.58
C ASN A 196 13.55 11.98 10.02
N VAL A 197 14.57 11.94 9.17
CA VAL A 197 15.81 11.20 9.43
C VAL A 197 16.88 12.12 10.00
N TYR A 198 17.55 11.63 11.04
CA TYR A 198 18.60 12.38 11.70
C TYR A 198 19.77 12.61 10.75
N LYS A 199 20.26 13.86 10.70
CA LYS A 199 21.33 14.34 9.81
C LYS A 199 21.03 14.26 8.30
N ALA A 200 19.78 14.07 7.90
CA ALA A 200 19.40 14.21 6.50
C ALA A 200 19.54 15.66 6.02
N THR A 201 19.72 15.86 4.71
CA THR A 201 19.77 17.20 4.13
C THR A 201 18.39 17.82 4.20
N ILE A 202 18.31 19.03 4.76
CA ILE A 202 17.06 19.80 4.84
C ILE A 202 17.10 20.91 3.80
N PHE A 203 16.20 20.83 2.82
CA PHE A 203 16.03 21.84 1.78
C PHE A 203 15.04 22.93 2.20
N PRO A 204 15.07 24.11 1.55
CA PRO A 204 14.02 25.11 1.71
C PRO A 204 12.64 24.52 1.41
N HIS A 205 11.63 24.93 2.16
CA HIS A 205 10.24 24.56 1.87
C HIS A 205 9.78 25.12 0.51
N ASN A 206 8.72 24.53 -0.04
CA ASN A 206 8.22 24.80 -1.38
C ASN A 206 7.98 26.29 -1.68
N VAL A 207 7.63 27.12 -0.68
CA VAL A 207 7.47 28.57 -0.88
C VAL A 207 8.80 29.25 -1.25
N GLY A 208 9.89 28.86 -0.60
CA GLY A 208 11.23 29.35 -0.91
C GLY A 208 11.72 28.85 -2.27
N LEU A 209 11.44 27.58 -2.59
CA LEU A 209 11.75 27.03 -3.91
C LEU A 209 10.91 27.66 -5.03
N GLY A 210 9.65 28.03 -4.76
CA GLY A 210 8.83 28.76 -5.71
C GLY A 210 9.36 30.17 -6.00
N ALA A 211 10.03 30.80 -5.03
CA ALA A 211 10.65 32.12 -5.21
C ALA A 211 11.86 32.09 -6.15
N THR A 212 12.56 30.95 -6.28
CA THR A 212 13.71 30.83 -7.19
C THR A 212 13.30 30.78 -8.66
N ARG A 213 12.05 30.33 -8.94
CA ARG A 213 11.53 30.08 -10.29
C ARG A 213 12.44 29.18 -11.16
N ASP A 214 13.19 28.29 -10.51
CA ASP A 214 14.12 27.38 -11.16
C ASP A 214 13.62 25.92 -11.07
N PRO A 215 12.93 25.40 -12.11
CA PRO A 215 12.43 24.03 -12.11
C PRO A 215 13.56 22.98 -12.16
N GLU A 216 14.71 23.31 -12.75
CA GLU A 216 15.85 22.38 -12.80
C GLU A 216 16.51 22.23 -11.43
N LEU A 217 16.56 23.31 -10.62
CA LEU A 217 16.94 23.22 -9.22
C LEU A 217 15.99 22.31 -8.44
N VAL A 218 14.68 22.48 -8.60
CA VAL A 218 13.68 21.63 -7.92
C VAL A 218 13.83 20.16 -8.32
N LYS A 219 14.13 19.89 -9.59
CA LYS A 219 14.41 18.55 -10.10
C LYS A 219 15.66 17.93 -9.47
N ARG A 220 16.77 18.69 -9.35
CA ARG A 220 17.99 18.23 -8.66
C ARG A 220 17.74 17.94 -7.18
N ILE A 221 16.96 18.79 -6.51
CA ILE A 221 16.53 18.57 -5.11
C ILE A 221 15.70 17.29 -5.00
N GLY A 222 14.78 17.05 -5.94
CA GLY A 222 14.01 15.82 -5.99
C GLY A 222 14.89 14.58 -6.15
N ALA A 223 15.87 14.62 -7.05
CA ALA A 223 16.83 13.53 -7.24
C ALA A 223 17.68 13.26 -5.98
N ALA A 224 18.21 14.31 -5.35
CA ALA A 224 18.97 14.19 -4.09
C ALA A 224 18.11 13.61 -2.96
N THR A 225 16.86 14.09 -2.81
CA THR A 225 15.91 13.58 -1.83
C THR A 225 15.59 12.10 -2.07
N ALA A 226 15.39 11.70 -3.33
CA ALA A 226 15.12 10.30 -3.67
C ALA A 226 16.28 9.39 -3.27
N LEU A 227 17.53 9.81 -3.47
CA LEU A 227 18.71 9.06 -3.04
C LEU A 227 18.77 8.92 -1.51
N GLU A 228 18.53 9.99 -0.76
CA GLU A 228 18.53 9.95 0.70
C GLU A 228 17.41 9.05 1.27
N VAL A 229 16.22 9.10 0.69
CA VAL A 229 15.11 8.24 1.13
C VAL A 229 15.40 6.77 0.80
N ARG A 230 15.96 6.49 -0.39
CA ARG A 230 16.37 5.12 -0.75
C ARG A 230 17.49 4.60 0.15
N ALA A 231 18.36 5.47 0.64
CA ALA A 231 19.42 5.12 1.60
C ALA A 231 18.87 4.61 2.94
N THR A 232 17.60 4.86 3.27
CA THR A 232 16.94 4.30 4.46
C THR A 232 16.01 3.13 4.14
N GLY A 233 16.06 2.60 2.91
CA GLY A 233 15.24 1.46 2.46
C GLY A 233 13.80 1.82 2.07
N ILE A 234 13.42 3.09 2.09
CA ILE A 234 12.03 3.52 1.85
C ILE A 234 11.80 3.72 0.34
N PRO A 235 10.81 3.06 -0.28
CA PRO A 235 10.53 3.19 -1.72
C PRO A 235 9.59 4.33 -2.10
N TYR A 236 8.78 4.84 -1.18
CA TYR A 236 7.70 5.77 -1.50
C TYR A 236 7.76 7.04 -0.65
N VAL A 237 7.58 8.17 -1.33
CA VAL A 237 7.65 9.50 -0.71
C VAL A 237 6.35 10.23 -0.95
N PHE A 238 5.74 10.73 0.12
CA PHE A 238 4.67 11.70 0.06
C PHE A 238 5.27 13.09 -0.13
N ARG A 239 5.51 13.43 -1.40
CA ARG A 239 6.06 14.74 -1.78
C ARG A 239 5.39 15.20 -3.06
N THR A 240 4.52 16.20 -2.91
CA THR A 240 4.17 17.25 -3.88
C THR A 240 2.92 17.91 -3.32
N LEU A 241 3.05 19.17 -2.90
CA LEU A 241 1.91 20.01 -2.55
C LEU A 241 1.69 21.00 -3.68
N TYR A 242 0.90 20.63 -4.68
CA TYR A 242 0.25 21.62 -5.56
C TYR A 242 -0.94 22.21 -4.81
N CYS A 243 -0.67 23.07 -3.82
CA CYS A 243 -1.71 23.91 -3.24
C CYS A 243 -1.63 25.27 -3.94
N GLY A 244 -2.63 25.58 -4.76
CA GLY A 244 -2.81 26.92 -5.34
C GLY A 244 -3.11 27.93 -4.24
N LEU A 245 -2.08 28.39 -3.52
CA LEU A 245 -2.21 29.45 -2.53
C LEU A 245 -2.43 30.77 -3.26
N SER A 246 -3.67 31.25 -3.25
CA SER A 246 -3.99 32.63 -3.64
C SER A 246 -3.11 33.61 -2.85
N ARG A 247 -2.64 34.68 -3.50
CA ARG A 247 -1.80 35.74 -2.92
C ARG A 247 -2.34 36.26 -1.58
N SER A 248 -3.66 36.32 -1.42
CA SER A 248 -4.30 36.79 -0.17
C SER A 248 -4.07 35.84 1.02
N LYS A 249 -4.08 34.52 0.77
CA LYS A 249 -3.84 33.50 1.81
C LYS A 249 -2.36 33.37 2.17
N MET A 250 -1.45 33.54 1.20
CA MET A 250 0.00 33.52 1.44
C MET A 250 0.43 34.61 2.43
N GLY A 251 -0.12 35.83 2.29
CA GLY A 251 0.18 36.92 3.22
C GLY A 251 -0.26 36.64 4.66
N SER A 252 -1.32 35.85 4.85
CA SER A 252 -1.77 35.47 6.20
C SER A 252 -0.95 34.36 6.83
N VAL A 253 -0.32 33.49 6.04
CA VAL A 253 0.61 32.45 6.52
C VAL A 253 1.93 33.10 6.94
N LEU A 254 2.46 34.00 6.11
CA LEU A 254 3.73 34.70 6.41
C LEU A 254 3.62 35.57 7.67
N ARG A 255 2.49 36.22 7.90
CA ARG A 255 2.24 37.00 9.13
C ARG A 255 2.14 36.17 10.41
N LYS A 256 1.84 34.87 10.31
CA LYS A 256 1.81 33.96 11.48
C LYS A 256 3.18 33.36 11.81
N LEU A 257 4.17 33.55 10.93
CA LEU A 257 5.53 33.01 11.07
C LEU A 257 6.56 34.07 11.52
N GLN A 258 6.11 35.31 11.75
CA GLN A 258 6.88 36.41 12.35
C GLN A 258 6.39 36.63 13.78
#